data_AF-A0A1Q8QBU1-F1
#
_entry.id   AF-A0A1Q8QBU1-F1
#
_cell.length_a   1.000
_cell.length_b   1.000
_cell.length_c   1.000
_cell.angle_alpha   90.00
_cell.angle_beta   90.00
_cell.angle_gamma   90.00
#
_symmetry.space_group_name_H-M   'P 1'
#
loop_
_entity.id
_entity.type
_entity.pdbx_description
1 polymer ?
#
loop_
_entity_poly.entity_id
_entity_poly.type
_entity_poly.pdbx_seq_one_letter_code
_entity_poly.pdbx_strand_id
1 'polypeptide(L)' 'MGAKALGVSRQALNNIVNGKAGISPEMAIRLSKAFGSTPETWLRLQMAYDLALARQHEGSILVARVTAQSCDNGISS' A
#
# COMPACT_ATOMS: atom_id res chain seq x y z
N MET A 1 29.09 -16.23 6.91
CA MET A 1 27.75 -16.45 7.50
C MET A 1 27.14 -15.10 7.89
N GLY A 2 26.50 -14.37 6.96
CA GLY A 2 26.13 -12.95 7.16
C GLY A 2 24.72 -12.56 6.71
N ALA A 3 23.80 -13.53 6.64
CA ALA A 3 22.39 -13.30 6.28
C ALA A 3 21.42 -13.48 7.47
N LYS A 4 21.94 -13.77 8.67
CA LYS A 4 21.14 -14.19 9.83
C LYS A 4 20.78 -13.07 10.81
N ALA A 5 21.33 -11.86 10.64
CA ALA A 5 21.19 -10.79 11.63
C ALA A 5 20.07 -9.77 11.34
N LEU A 6 19.41 -9.81 10.18
CA LEU A 6 18.45 -8.73 9.84
C LEU A 6 17.06 -9.20 9.42
N GLY A 7 16.81 -10.47 9.07
CA GLY A 7 15.44 -10.97 8.77
C GLY A 7 14.71 -10.30 7.58
N VAL A 8 15.25 -9.20 7.06
CA VAL A 8 14.91 -8.46 5.86
C VAL A 8 16.21 -8.33 5.08
N SER A 9 16.36 -9.21 4.10
CA SER A 9 17.53 -9.25 3.21
C SER A 9 17.68 -7.91 2.48
N ARG A 10 18.89 -7.61 2.01
CA ARG A 10 19.14 -6.58 0.97
C ARG A 10 18.12 -6.65 -0.16
N GLN A 11 17.61 -7.85 -0.44
CA GLN A 11 16.55 -8.09 -1.41
C GLN A 11 15.22 -7.41 -1.06
N ALA A 12 14.84 -7.31 0.22
CA ALA A 12 13.66 -6.55 0.64
C ALA A 12 13.85 -5.05 0.39
N LEU A 13 15.01 -4.49 0.78
CA LEU A 13 15.34 -3.10 0.46
C LEU A 13 15.37 -2.85 -1.05
N ASN A 14 16.00 -3.75 -1.80
CA ASN A 14 16.08 -3.67 -3.25
C ASN A 14 14.70 -3.79 -3.90
N ASN A 15 13.82 -4.63 -3.38
CA ASN A 15 12.46 -4.78 -3.90
C ASN A 15 11.58 -3.58 -3.56
N ILE A 16 11.80 -2.91 -2.43
CA ILE A 16 11.15 -1.63 -2.08
C ILE A 16 11.64 -0.54 -3.04
N VAL A 17 12.95 -0.44 -3.26
CA VAL A 17 13.56 0.55 -4.17
C VAL A 17 13.14 0.32 -5.63
N ASN A 18 12.97 -0.93 -6.05
CA ASN A 18 12.56 -1.27 -7.41
C ASN A 18 11.03 -1.42 -7.57
N GLY A 19 10.23 -1.20 -6.52
CA GLY A 19 8.78 -1.37 -6.56
C GLY A 19 8.30 -2.78 -6.92
N LYS A 20 9.14 -3.80 -6.71
CA LYS A 20 8.91 -5.19 -7.13
C LYS A 20 8.38 -6.10 -6.02
N ALA A 21 8.38 -5.66 -4.77
CA ALA A 21 7.70 -6.39 -3.69
C ALA A 21 6.79 -5.46 -2.91
N GLY A 22 5.49 -5.76 -2.93
CA GLY A 22 4.55 -5.16 -2.00
C GLY A 22 4.94 -5.48 -0.57
N ILE A 23 5.08 -4.44 0.26
CA ILE A 23 5.28 -4.61 1.71
C ILE A 23 4.00 -5.21 2.31
N SER A 24 4.03 -6.49 2.68
CA SER A 24 2.96 -7.11 3.46
C SER A 24 3.00 -6.65 4.92
N PRO A 25 1.89 -6.77 5.69
CA PRO A 25 1.88 -6.40 7.12
C PRO A 25 2.94 -7.13 7.94
N GLU A 26 3.17 -8.42 7.67
CA GLU A 26 4.23 -9.19 8.33
C GLU A 26 5.62 -8.62 8.01
N MET A 27 5.84 -8.16 6.77
CA MET A 27 7.10 -7.54 6.37
C MET A 27 7.30 -6.17 7.00
N ALA A 28 6.23 -5.38 7.13
CA ALA A 28 6.26 -4.12 7.85
C ALA A 28 6.67 -4.30 9.32
N ILE A 29 6.21 -5.36 9.98
CA ILE A 29 6.64 -5.72 11.35
C ILE A 29 8.13 -6.09 11.37
N ARG A 30 8.60 -6.87 10.40
CA ARG A 30 10.03 -7.22 10.30
C ARG A 30 10.91 -5.98 10.06
N LEU A 31 10.46 -5.06 9.20
CA LEU A 31 11.14 -3.79 8.93
C LEU A 31 11.18 -2.88 10.16
N SER A 32 10.06 -2.76 10.87
CA SER A 32 9.99 -2.02 12.14
C SER A 32 10.97 -2.57 13.18
N LYS A 33 11.05 -3.90 13.32
CA LYS A 33 12.01 -4.55 14.22
C LYS A 33 13.47 -4.41 13.79
N ALA A 34 13.73 -4.36 12.49
CA ALA A 34 15.10 -4.33 11.95
C ALA A 34 15.69 -2.91 11.83
N PHE A 35 14.87 -1.92 11.47
CA PHE A 35 15.31 -0.56 11.12
C PHE A 35 14.69 0.53 12.01
N GLY A 36 13.79 0.15 12.93
CA GLY A 36 12.98 1.10 13.69
C GLY A 36 11.79 1.62 12.89
N SER A 37 11.15 2.67 13.41
CA SER A 37 9.84 3.16 12.94
C SER A 37 8.70 2.13 13.17
N THR A 38 7.48 2.48 12.77
CA THR A 38 6.29 1.64 12.99
C THR A 38 5.91 0.86 11.74
N PRO A 39 5.28 -0.33 11.86
CA PRO A 39 4.80 -1.09 10.70
C PRO A 39 3.87 -0.27 9.79
N GLU A 40 3.03 0.59 10.37
CA GLU A 40 2.11 1.46 9.63
C GLU A 40 2.86 2.48 8.76
N THR A 41 4.01 2.95 9.21
CA THR A 41 4.87 3.85 8.43
C THR A 41 5.37 3.14 7.16
N TRP A 42 5.80 1.89 7.29
CA TRP A 42 6.26 1.09 6.16
C TRP A 42 5.13 0.77 5.17
N LEU A 43 3.94 0.44 5.66
CA LEU A 43 2.76 0.23 4.81
C LEU A 43 2.34 1.51 4.09
N ARG A 44 2.40 2.66 4.77
CA ARG A 44 2.08 3.96 4.16
C ARG A 44 3.03 4.30 3.01
N LEU A 45 4.32 3.99 3.15
CA LEU A 45 5.30 4.17 2.08
C LEU A 45 4.96 3.31 0.85
N GLN A 46 4.59 2.05 1.07
CA GLN A 46 4.11 1.17 -0.01
C GLN A 46 2.88 1.76 -0.71
N MET A 47 1.87 2.17 0.07
CA MET A 47 0.65 2.76 -0.48
C MET A 47 0.93 4.04 -1.28
N ALA A 48 1.83 4.89 -0.81
CA ALA A 48 2.21 6.10 -1.53
C ALA A 48 2.92 5.79 -2.85
N TYR A 49 3.79 4.78 -2.87
CA TYR A 49 4.45 4.31 -4.08
C TYR A 49 3.45 3.71 -5.08
N ASP A 50 2.56 2.83 -4.62
CA ASP A 50 1.53 2.20 -5.46
C ASP A 50 0.59 3.25 -6.03
N LEU A 51 0.21 4.26 -5.25
CA LEU A 51 -0.59 5.39 -5.73
C LEU A 51 0.15 6.22 -6.77
N ALA A 52 1.45 6.48 -6.58
CA ALA A 52 2.26 7.20 -7.56
C ALA A 52 2.39 6.43 -8.88
N LEU A 53 2.51 5.11 -8.82
CA LEU A 53 2.51 4.25 -10.01
C LEU A 53 1.12 4.22 -10.67
N ALA A 54 0.06 4.09 -9.87
CA ALA A 54 -1.32 4.11 -10.35
C ALA A 54 -1.67 5.43 -11.06
N ARG A 55 -1.16 6.55 -10.54
CA ARG A 55 -1.31 7.86 -11.16
C ARG A 55 -0.73 7.94 -12.57
N GLN A 56 0.33 7.18 -12.89
CA GLN A 56 0.91 7.17 -14.23
C GLN A 56 -0.03 6.58 -15.28
N HIS A 57 -0.96 5.71 -14.87
CA HIS A 57 -1.96 5.11 -15.75
C HIS A 57 -3.40 5.51 -15.36
N GLU A 58 -3.56 6.61 -14.62
CA GLU A 58 -4.86 7.10 -14.14
C GLU A 58 -5.82 7.39 -15.30
N GLY A 59 -5.30 7.89 -16.43
CA GLY A 59 -6.10 8.13 -17.64
C GLY A 59 -6.73 6.87 -18.26
N SER A 60 -6.27 5.67 -17.88
CA SER A 60 -6.84 4.39 -18.31
C SER A 60 -7.85 3.82 -17.31
N ILE A 61 -8.01 4.44 -16.13
CA ILE A 61 -8.91 3.98 -15.07
C ILE A 61 -10.29 4.62 -15.30
N LEU A 62 -11.17 3.95 -16.05
CA LEU A 62 -12.54 4.38 -16.29
C LEU A 62 -13.46 3.89 -15.17
N VAL A 63 -13.93 4.79 -14.31
CA VAL A 63 -14.84 4.47 -13.19
C VAL A 63 -16.07 5.36 -13.25
N ALA A 64 -17.26 4.75 -13.25
CA ALA A 64 -18.52 5.47 -13.11
C ALA A 64 -18.69 5.93 -11.66
N ARG A 65 -18.98 7.22 -11.45
CA ARG A 65 -19.23 7.76 -10.11
C ARG A 65 -20.53 7.17 -9.56
N VAL A 66 -20.44 6.46 -8.44
CA VAL A 66 -21.64 6.01 -7.71
C VAL A 66 -22.29 7.24 -7.09
N THR A 67 -23.35 7.75 -7.73
CA THR A 67 -24.26 8.70 -7.09
C THR A 67 -25.21 7.91 -6.20
N ALA A 68 -25.26 8.24 -4.91
CA ALA A 68 -26.26 7.69 -4.00
C ALA A 68 -27.65 7.96 -4.58
N GLN A 69 -28.36 6.91 -4.96
CA GLN A 69 -29.75 7.02 -5.41
C GLN A 69 -30.58 7.51 -4.22
N SER A 70 -31.22 8.67 -4.40
CA SER A 70 -32.16 9.25 -3.46
C SER A 70 -33.34 8.28 -3.29
N CYS A 71 -33.32 7.49 -2.21
CA CYS A 71 -34.51 6.82 -1.70
C CYS A 71 -35.30 7.82 -0.85
N ASP A 72 -35.86 8.85 -1.48
CA ASP A 72 -36.96 9.63 -0.90
C ASP A 72 -38.22 9.18 -1.66
N ASN A 73 -38.73 8.00 -1.28
CA ASN A 73 -40.05 7.58 -1.73
C ASN A 73 -41.06 8.26 -0.83
N GLY A 74 -41.86 9.12 -1.44
CA GLY A 74 -42.90 9.90 -0.79
C GLY A 74 -43.74 9.07 0.17
N ILE A 75 -43.77 9.50 1.42
CA ILE A 75 -44.87 9.20 2.33
C ILE A 75 -46.07 9.98 1.80
N SER A 76 -46.82 9.35 0.90
CA SER A 76 -48.16 9.83 0.54
C SER A 76 -49.03 9.75 1.80
N SER A 77 -49.53 10.91 2.23
CA SER A 77 -50.68 10.99 3.15
C SER A 77 -51.97 10.56 2.45
#